data_AF-A0A945NUK0-F1
#
_entry.id   AF-A0A945NUK0-F1
#
_cell.length_a   1.000
_cell.length_b   1.000
_cell.length_c   1.000
_cell.angle_alpha   90.00
_cell.angle_beta   90.00
_cell.angle_gamma   90.00
#
_symmetry.space_group_name_H-M   'P 1'
#
loop_
_entity.id
_entity.type
_entity.pdbx_description
1 polymer ?
#
loop_
_entity_poly.entity_id
_entity_poly.type
_entity_poly.pdbx_seq_one_letter_code
_entity_poly.pdbx_strand_id
1 'polypeptide(L)'
;MATLTEFCKIEAKLRFTPVGAIGTGFRVDVPFEGTATSSHWEGERKVAGTDVVRIGSDGVQQLEIRARIGEGGDMVAYQAIGRGTDATGPQELLVFETANEDLAFLNSAIAVAVGGMDGNKLSLTVSLVSA
;
A
#
# COMPACT_ATOMS: atom_id res chain seq x y z
N MET A 1 0.78 -23.22 -9.39
CA MET A 1 1.44 -22.89 -8.09
C MET A 1 1.47 -21.39 -8.09
N ALA A 2 0.95 -20.72 -7.06
CA ALA A 2 0.89 -19.27 -7.10
C ALA A 2 2.30 -18.68 -7.25
N THR A 3 2.47 -17.78 -8.21
CA THR A 3 3.72 -17.05 -8.46
C THR A 3 3.52 -15.57 -8.16
N LEU A 4 4.60 -14.91 -7.74
CA LEU A 4 4.64 -13.48 -7.51
C LEU A 4 5.52 -12.83 -8.57
N THR A 5 4.98 -11.83 -9.26
CA THR A 5 5.72 -11.03 -10.24
C THR A 5 5.70 -9.58 -9.81
N GLU A 6 6.87 -8.96 -9.67
CA GLU A 6 6.98 -7.55 -9.28
C GLU A 6 6.19 -6.66 -10.25
N PHE A 7 5.33 -5.80 -9.69
CA PHE A 7 4.59 -4.79 -10.42
C PHE A 7 5.24 -3.42 -10.26
N CYS A 8 5.43 -2.97 -9.02
CA CYS A 8 6.02 -1.67 -8.74
C CYS A 8 6.68 -1.63 -7.36
N LYS A 9 7.52 -0.61 -7.15
CA LYS A 9 8.07 -0.25 -5.85
C LYS A 9 7.51 1.10 -5.43
N ILE A 10 7.13 1.23 -4.17
CA ILE A 10 6.59 2.45 -3.59
C ILE A 10 7.53 2.93 -2.49
N GLU A 11 7.91 4.20 -2.55
CA GLU A 11 8.59 4.91 -1.49
C GLU A 11 7.69 6.06 -1.03
N ALA A 12 7.34 6.12 0.26
CA ALA A 12 6.43 7.12 0.77
C ALA A 12 6.84 7.68 2.14
N LYS A 13 6.43 8.92 2.40
CA LYS A 13 6.57 9.56 3.69
C LYS A 13 5.25 9.49 4.44
N LEU A 14 5.31 8.94 5.65
CA LEU A 14 4.17 8.74 6.53
C LEU A 14 3.98 9.94 7.48
N ARG A 15 2.72 10.25 7.77
CA ARG A 15 2.34 11.18 8.83
C ARG A 15 1.42 10.50 9.82
N PHE A 16 1.94 10.19 11.01
CA PHE A 16 1.15 9.55 12.06
C PHE A 16 0.23 10.56 12.75
N THR A 17 -1.09 10.34 12.68
CA THR A 17 -2.10 11.17 13.33
C THR A 17 -2.87 10.31 14.35
N PRO A 18 -2.49 10.34 15.64
CA PRO A 18 -3.19 9.59 16.67
C PRO A 18 -4.67 10.01 16.76
N VAL A 19 -5.57 9.03 16.74
CA VAL A 19 -7.01 9.26 16.91
C VAL A 19 -7.43 8.97 18.35
N GLY A 20 -6.96 7.85 18.91
CA GLY A 20 -7.25 7.47 20.29
C GLY A 20 -7.51 5.99 20.50
N ALA A 21 -7.85 5.63 21.74
CA ALA A 21 -8.23 4.28 22.10
C ALA A 21 -9.54 3.86 21.45
N ILE A 22 -9.62 2.59 21.06
CA ILE A 22 -10.81 1.90 20.55
C ILE A 22 -10.96 0.56 21.28
N GLY A 23 -12.10 -0.11 21.11
CA GLY A 23 -12.37 -1.38 21.82
C GLY A 23 -11.35 -2.50 21.55
N THR A 24 -10.59 -2.42 20.45
CA THR A 24 -9.60 -3.42 20.04
C THR A 24 -8.14 -2.94 20.16
N GLY A 25 -7.88 -1.77 20.73
CA GLY A 25 -6.53 -1.21 20.84
C GLY A 25 -6.47 0.29 20.64
N PHE A 26 -5.53 0.77 19.82
CA PHE A 26 -5.33 2.20 19.54
C PHE A 26 -5.39 2.49 18.05
N ARG A 27 -6.08 3.56 17.64
CA ARG A 27 -6.18 3.97 16.24
C ARG A 27 -5.25 5.13 15.91
N VAL A 28 -4.57 5.00 14.77
CA VAL A 28 -3.76 6.04 14.14
C VAL A 28 -4.19 6.15 12.68
N ASP A 29 -4.54 7.35 12.23
CA ASP A 29 -4.72 7.61 10.81
C ASP A 29 -3.38 8.07 10.24
N VAL A 30 -2.94 7.43 9.15
CA VAL A 30 -1.62 7.64 8.55
C VAL A 30 -1.77 8.10 7.11
N PRO A 31 -1.98 9.41 6.86
CA PRO A 31 -1.80 9.97 5.54
C PRO A 31 -0.36 9.77 5.05
N PHE A 32 -0.21 9.49 3.76
CA PHE A 32 1.10 9.32 3.14
C PHE A 32 1.14 9.88 1.72
N GLU A 33 2.32 10.33 1.34
CA GLU A 33 2.64 10.80 -0.01
C GLU A 33 4.03 10.31 -0.42
N GLY A 34 4.22 10.00 -1.69
CA GLY A 34 5.43 9.35 -2.17
C GLY A 34 5.48 9.20 -3.67
N THR A 35 6.30 8.26 -4.14
CA THR A 35 6.42 7.91 -5.54
C THR A 35 6.47 6.40 -5.76
N ALA A 36 6.11 5.98 -6.97
CA ALA A 36 6.17 4.61 -7.42
C ALA A 36 6.98 4.50 -8.72
N THR A 37 7.79 3.44 -8.81
CA THR A 37 8.53 3.05 -10.02
C THR A 37 8.11 1.67 -10.48
N SER A 38 8.14 1.43 -11.78
CA SER A 38 7.73 0.15 -12.39
C SER A 38 8.36 -0.02 -13.76
N SER A 39 8.42 -1.27 -14.24
CA SER A 39 8.72 -1.58 -15.64
C SER A 39 7.56 -1.27 -16.60
N HIS A 40 6.35 -1.00 -16.08
CA HIS A 40 5.15 -0.72 -16.87
C HIS A 40 5.00 0.75 -17.29
N TRP A 41 5.82 1.66 -16.78
CA TRP A 41 5.83 3.07 -17.17
C TRP A 41 7.23 3.68 -17.01
N GLU A 42 7.48 4.82 -17.68
CA GLU A 42 8.73 5.56 -17.51
C GLU A 42 8.67 6.50 -16.30
N GLY A 43 9.77 6.57 -15.55
CA GLY A 43 9.95 7.51 -14.45
C GLY A 43 9.13 7.19 -13.18
N GLU A 44 8.98 8.21 -12.34
CA GLU A 44 8.26 8.13 -11.08
C GLU A 44 6.82 8.62 -11.21
N ARG A 45 5.86 7.86 -10.67
CA ARG A 45 4.47 8.29 -10.52
C ARG A 45 4.19 8.65 -9.08
N LYS A 46 3.48 9.75 -8.82
CA LYS A 46 3.10 10.14 -7.46
C LYS A 46 2.21 9.08 -6.81
N VAL A 47 2.41 8.87 -5.52
CA VAL A 47 1.56 8.04 -4.67
C VAL A 47 0.98 8.91 -3.56
N ALA A 48 -0.30 8.75 -3.28
CA ALA A 48 -0.94 9.42 -2.14
C ALA A 48 -2.09 8.57 -1.60
N GLY A 49 -2.28 8.60 -0.28
CA GLY A 49 -3.34 7.84 0.35
C GLY A 49 -3.44 8.04 1.85
N THR A 50 -4.28 7.21 2.47
CA THR A 50 -4.39 7.13 3.93
C THR A 50 -4.53 5.67 4.33
N ASP A 51 -3.78 5.28 5.36
CA ASP A 51 -3.93 4.02 6.07
C ASP A 51 -4.62 4.26 7.41
N VAL A 52 -5.69 3.53 7.69
CA VAL A 52 -6.36 3.52 8.99
C VAL A 52 -5.79 2.37 9.81
N VAL A 53 -4.74 2.68 10.57
CA VAL A 53 -4.01 1.70 11.36
C VAL A 53 -4.68 1.50 12.73
N ARG A 54 -4.88 0.24 13.11
CA ARG A 54 -5.31 -0.14 14.45
C ARG A 54 -4.28 -1.04 15.10
N ILE A 55 -3.73 -0.61 16.22
CA ILE A 55 -2.63 -1.28 16.91
C ILE A 55 -3.21 -2.06 18.09
N GLY A 56 -3.07 -3.38 18.06
CA GLY A 56 -3.47 -4.27 19.14
C GLY A 56 -2.52 -4.22 20.34
N SER A 57 -2.97 -4.76 21.49
CA SER A 57 -2.12 -4.89 22.69
C SER A 57 -0.95 -5.85 22.51
N ASP A 58 -1.03 -6.72 21.51
CA ASP A 58 0.03 -7.63 21.05
C ASP A 58 1.06 -6.94 20.13
N GLY A 59 0.88 -5.64 19.85
CA GLY A 59 1.74 -4.87 18.94
C GLY A 59 1.46 -5.12 17.47
N VAL A 60 0.46 -5.93 17.12
CA VAL A 60 0.07 -6.16 15.72
C VAL A 60 -0.68 -4.94 15.19
N GLN A 61 -0.25 -4.49 14.02
CA GLN A 61 -0.83 -3.38 13.29
C GLN A 61 -1.81 -3.92 12.25
N GLN A 62 -3.09 -3.56 12.38
CA GLN A 62 -4.13 -3.85 11.40
C GLN A 62 -4.20 -2.70 10.39
N LEU A 63 -3.88 -2.96 9.13
CA LEU A 63 -3.80 -1.93 8.08
C LEU A 63 -5.07 -1.92 7.22
N GLU A 64 -5.52 -0.74 6.82
CA GLU A 64 -6.64 -0.53 5.90
C GLU A 64 -6.40 0.74 5.07
N ILE A 65 -6.00 0.52 3.82
CA ILE A 65 -5.46 1.56 2.95
C ILE A 65 -6.45 1.90 1.85
N ARG A 66 -6.58 3.20 1.58
CA ARG A 66 -7.15 3.73 0.34
C ARG A 66 -6.20 4.75 -0.25
N ALA A 67 -5.82 4.54 -1.51
CA ALA A 67 -4.73 5.30 -2.10
C ALA A 67 -4.78 5.28 -3.63
N ARG A 68 -3.83 5.98 -4.25
CA ARG A 68 -3.64 6.04 -5.69
C ARG A 68 -2.16 6.04 -6.07
N ILE A 69 -1.88 5.53 -7.26
CA ILE A 69 -0.63 5.69 -8.00
C ILE A 69 -0.95 6.51 -9.25
N GLY A 70 -0.16 7.55 -9.54
CA GLY A 70 -0.40 8.45 -10.67
C GLY A 70 -1.53 9.45 -10.43
N GLU A 71 -1.75 10.30 -11.45
CA GLU A 71 -2.76 11.36 -11.49
C GLU A 71 -3.41 11.38 -12.88
N GLY A 72 -4.63 11.93 -13.00
CA GLY A 72 -5.31 12.07 -14.29
C GLY A 72 -5.54 10.72 -14.99
N GLY A 73 -5.26 10.66 -16.30
CA GLY A 73 -5.44 9.44 -17.11
C GLY A 73 -4.50 8.28 -16.76
N ASP A 74 -3.45 8.54 -15.99
CA ASP A 74 -2.47 7.54 -15.53
C ASP A 74 -2.80 6.97 -14.14
N MET A 75 -3.93 7.38 -13.57
CA MET A 75 -4.31 7.03 -12.21
C MET A 75 -4.70 5.55 -12.09
N VAL A 76 -4.13 4.89 -11.09
CA VAL A 76 -4.59 3.61 -10.55
C VAL A 76 -4.99 3.83 -9.10
N ALA A 77 -6.28 3.74 -8.81
CA ALA A 77 -6.75 3.66 -7.43
C ALA A 77 -6.44 2.27 -6.88
N TYR A 78 -6.12 2.18 -5.59
CA TYR A 78 -6.01 0.89 -4.93
C TYR A 78 -6.58 0.93 -3.52
N GLN A 79 -7.10 -0.22 -3.10
CA GLN A 79 -7.47 -0.50 -1.73
C GLN A 79 -6.64 -1.68 -1.24
N ALA A 80 -6.25 -1.63 0.03
CA ALA A 80 -5.49 -2.71 0.62
C ALA A 80 -5.88 -2.99 2.06
N ILE A 81 -5.73 -4.25 2.45
CA ILE A 81 -5.82 -4.68 3.84
C ILE A 81 -4.54 -5.42 4.20
N GLY A 82 -4.08 -5.26 5.43
CA GLY A 82 -2.80 -5.82 5.81
C GLY A 82 -2.60 -6.04 7.29
N ARG A 83 -1.42 -6.60 7.57
CA ARG A 83 -0.87 -6.82 8.91
C ARG A 83 0.56 -6.33 8.93
N GLY A 84 1.02 -5.87 10.07
CA GLY A 84 2.43 -5.59 10.28
C GLY A 84 2.83 -5.65 11.75
N THR A 85 4.11 -5.82 11.97
CA THR A 85 4.78 -5.66 13.27
C THR A 85 6.11 -4.96 13.05
N ASP A 86 6.75 -4.48 14.11
CA ASP A 86 8.10 -3.89 14.02
C ASP A 86 9.12 -4.87 13.42
N ALA A 87 8.91 -6.18 13.57
CA ALA A 87 9.80 -7.22 13.05
C ALA A 87 9.53 -7.60 11.59
N THR A 88 8.28 -7.52 11.13
CA THR A 88 7.86 -8.01 9.81
C THR A 88 7.62 -6.90 8.79
N GLY A 89 7.46 -5.66 9.26
CA GLY A 89 6.99 -4.56 8.43
C GLY A 89 5.56 -4.78 7.91
N PRO A 90 5.06 -3.88 7.05
CA PRO A 90 3.76 -4.04 6.42
C PRO A 90 3.73 -5.20 5.42
N GLN A 91 2.64 -5.97 5.49
CA GLN A 91 2.28 -7.05 4.58
C GLN A 91 0.81 -6.87 4.19
N GLU A 92 0.56 -6.60 2.91
CA GLU A 92 -0.72 -6.12 2.43
C GLU A 92 -1.23 -6.94 1.24
N LEU A 93 -2.56 -7.06 1.14
CA LEU A 93 -3.29 -7.57 -0.02
C LEU A 93 -3.97 -6.38 -0.71
N LEU A 94 -3.74 -6.22 -2.00
CA LEU A 94 -4.18 -5.07 -2.78
C LEU A 94 -5.13 -5.47 -3.90
N VAL A 95 -6.11 -4.60 -4.15
CA VAL A 95 -6.96 -4.60 -5.34
C VAL A 95 -6.92 -3.22 -5.99
N PHE A 96 -7.10 -3.17 -7.29
CA PHE A 96 -6.92 -1.97 -8.11
C PHE A 96 -8.19 -1.59 -8.87
N GLU A 97 -8.29 -0.31 -9.19
CA GLU A 97 -9.27 0.24 -10.12
C GLU A 97 -8.59 1.29 -11.01
N THR A 98 -8.71 1.13 -12.33
CA THR A 98 -8.15 2.09 -13.28
C THR A 98 -8.93 2.11 -14.59
N ALA A 99 -8.99 3.30 -15.21
CA ALA A 99 -9.47 3.50 -16.58
C ALA A 99 -8.31 3.57 -17.60
N ASN A 100 -7.06 3.43 -17.17
CA ASN A 100 -5.90 3.42 -18.03
C ASN A 100 -5.84 2.09 -18.81
N GLU A 101 -5.91 2.15 -20.14
CA GLU A 101 -5.96 0.96 -20.99
C GLU A 101 -4.68 0.11 -20.91
N ASP A 102 -3.51 0.73 -20.77
CA ASP A 102 -2.23 0.03 -20.66
C ASP A 102 -2.11 -0.73 -19.33
N LEU A 103 -2.82 -0.28 -18.30
CA LEU A 103 -2.85 -0.86 -16.96
C LEU A 103 -4.17 -1.60 -16.64
N ALA A 104 -5.05 -1.79 -17.63
CA ALA A 104 -6.37 -2.35 -17.42
C ALA A 104 -6.34 -3.79 -16.85
N PHE A 105 -5.25 -4.52 -17.04
CA PHE A 105 -5.05 -5.85 -16.45
C PHE A 105 -5.14 -5.84 -14.91
N LEU A 106 -4.81 -4.71 -14.28
CA LEU A 106 -4.89 -4.54 -12.82
C LEU A 106 -6.31 -4.66 -12.27
N ASN A 107 -7.33 -4.30 -13.07
CA ASN A 107 -8.74 -4.41 -12.67
C ASN A 107 -9.18 -5.85 -12.41
N SER A 108 -8.41 -6.84 -12.89
CA SER A 108 -8.65 -8.28 -12.68
C SER A 108 -7.58 -8.95 -11.84
N ALA A 109 -6.57 -8.19 -11.39
CA ALA A 109 -5.43 -8.71 -10.65
C ALA A 109 -5.62 -8.57 -9.14
N ILE A 110 -4.97 -9.48 -8.42
CA ILE A 110 -4.73 -9.36 -6.98
C ILE A 110 -3.23 -9.19 -6.80
N ALA A 111 -2.82 -8.30 -5.89
CA ALA A 111 -1.42 -8.12 -5.54
C ALA A 111 -1.17 -8.27 -4.05
N VAL A 112 0.09 -8.54 -3.73
CA VAL A 112 0.62 -8.45 -2.37
C VAL A 112 1.68 -7.37 -2.33
N ALA A 113 1.74 -6.59 -1.24
CA ALA A 113 2.85 -5.69 -0.97
C ALA A 113 3.55 -6.10 0.31
N VAL A 114 4.88 -6.12 0.25
CA VAL A 114 5.73 -6.41 1.41
C VAL A 114 6.80 -5.34 1.47
N GLY A 115 7.10 -4.87 2.67
CA GLY A 115 8.14 -3.87 2.84
C GLY A 115 8.50 -3.59 4.28
N GLY A 116 9.05 -2.41 4.50
CA GLY A 116 9.57 -2.00 5.80
C GLY A 116 9.41 -0.50 6.03
N MET A 117 9.69 -0.09 7.27
CA MET A 117 9.71 1.31 7.65
C MET A 117 11.04 1.69 8.28
N ASP A 118 11.50 2.90 7.98
CA ASP A 118 12.61 3.57 8.68
C ASP A 118 12.12 4.94 9.16
N GLY A 119 11.78 5.02 10.45
CA GLY A 119 11.12 6.18 11.04
C GLY A 119 9.77 6.45 10.37
N ASN A 120 9.69 7.54 9.59
CA ASN A 120 8.49 7.90 8.84
C ASN A 120 8.61 7.66 7.32
N LYS A 121 9.60 6.88 6.89
CA LYS A 121 9.73 6.43 5.51
C LYS A 121 9.21 5.02 5.37
N LEU A 122 8.44 4.78 4.33
CA LEU A 122 7.87 3.50 3.93
C LEU A 122 8.50 3.09 2.60
N SER A 123 8.94 1.84 2.51
CA SER A 123 9.39 1.22 1.26
C SER A 123 8.62 -0.08 1.06
N LEU A 124 7.89 -0.22 -0.05
CA LEU A 124 7.10 -1.40 -0.40
C LEU A 124 7.50 -1.97 -1.77
N THR A 125 7.51 -3.29 -1.88
CA THR A 125 7.50 -3.99 -3.17
C THR A 125 6.12 -4.59 -3.41
N VAL A 126 5.43 -4.14 -4.44
CA VAL A 126 4.11 -4.65 -4.86
C VAL A 126 4.31 -5.71 -5.93
N SER A 127 3.72 -6.89 -5.74
CA SER A 127 3.80 -8.01 -6.68
C SER A 127 2.41 -8.55 -7.01
N LEU A 128 2.14 -8.80 -8.29
CA LEU A 128 0.91 -9.45 -8.74
C LEU A 128 0.97 -10.95 -8.45
N VAL A 129 -0.17 -11.51 -8.06
CA VAL A 129 -0.36 -12.94 -7.88
C VAL A 129 -0.90 -13.54 -9.17
N SER A 130 -0.27 -14.61 -9.66
CA SER A 130 -0.77 -15.39 -10.80
C SER A 130 -0.77 -16.90 -10.50
N ALA A 131 -1.63 -17.68 -11.17
CA ALA A 131 -1.92 -19.08 -10.86
C ALA A 131 -1.12 -20.10 -11.69
#